data_AF-T0YQV4-F1
#
_entry.id   AF-T0YQV4-F1
#
_cell.length_a   1.000
_cell.length_b   1.000
_cell.length_c   1.000
_cell.angle_alpha   90.00
_cell.angle_beta   90.00
_cell.angle_gamma   90.00
#
_symmetry.space_group_name_H-M   'P 1'
#
loop_
_entity.id
_entity.type
_entity.pdbx_description
1 polymer ?
#
loop_
_entity_poly.entity_id
_entity_poly.type
_entity_poly.pdbx_seq_one_letter_code
_entity_poly.pdbx_strand_id
1 'polypeptide(L)'
;CGANEQDMHLRGVNWDRDVQGYVAVDIRNVCEGDPSPSGAGRLRIARGIEVGHIFQLGRKYSSALKALVLDEAGKEVTVFMGCYGIGVTRVVAAAIEQNHDERGIIWPEPLAPFQVVLLSLGAQKSAAVREAADRLYATLTGAGIEVLYDDRD
;
A
#
# COMPACT_ATOMS: atom_id res chain seq x y z
N CYS A 1 -36.99 2.59 18.65
CA CYS A 1 -36.53 1.92 17.41
C CYS A 1 -37.67 1.92 16.40
N GLY A 2 -37.44 1.46 15.16
CA GLY A 2 -38.53 1.26 14.21
C GLY A 2 -39.54 0.25 14.76
N ALA A 3 -40.83 0.43 14.46
CA ALA A 3 -41.90 -0.46 14.94
C ALA A 3 -42.11 -1.70 14.04
N ASN A 4 -41.33 -1.86 12.97
CA ASN A 4 -41.56 -2.82 11.88
C ASN A 4 -42.91 -2.63 11.16
N GLU A 5 -43.49 -1.43 11.28
CA GLU A 5 -44.66 -0.98 10.54
C GLU A 5 -44.32 0.35 9.87
N GLN A 6 -44.91 0.57 8.69
CA GLN A 6 -44.65 1.77 7.90
C GLN A 6 -45.01 3.03 8.70
N ASP A 7 -44.12 4.03 8.67
CA ASP A 7 -44.27 5.34 9.31
C ASP A 7 -44.46 5.32 10.84
N MET A 8 -44.11 4.22 11.51
CA MET A 8 -44.31 4.04 12.95
C MET A 8 -43.01 3.78 13.72
N HIS A 9 -42.96 4.26 14.97
CA HIS A 9 -41.81 4.09 15.87
C HIS A 9 -42.25 3.67 17.28
N LEU A 10 -41.50 2.75 17.88
CA LEU A 10 -41.62 2.42 19.29
C LEU A 10 -40.78 3.40 20.13
N ARG A 11 -41.37 3.89 21.23
CA ARG A 11 -40.72 4.74 22.24
C ARG A 11 -40.66 4.03 23.59
N GLY A 12 -39.66 4.35 24.40
CA GLY A 12 -39.48 3.72 25.73
C GLY A 12 -39.14 2.22 25.66
N VAL A 13 -38.54 1.79 24.55
CA VAL A 13 -38.07 0.41 24.37
C VAL A 13 -36.90 0.15 25.31
N ASN A 14 -36.96 -0.96 26.03
CA ASN A 14 -35.93 -1.42 26.94
C ASN A 14 -35.36 -2.74 26.43
N TRP A 15 -34.04 -2.82 26.37
CA TRP A 15 -33.32 -4.07 26.16
C TRP A 15 -33.70 -5.08 27.25
N ASP A 16 -33.59 -6.38 26.95
CA ASP A 16 -33.95 -7.52 27.81
C ASP A 16 -35.46 -7.69 28.10
N ARG A 17 -36.22 -6.60 28.23
CA ARG A 17 -37.68 -6.64 28.37
C ARG A 17 -38.37 -6.84 27.02
N ASP A 18 -38.04 -5.99 26.04
CA ASP A 18 -38.79 -5.91 24.77
C ASP A 18 -38.06 -6.61 23.61
N VAL A 19 -36.74 -6.82 23.75
CA VAL A 19 -35.91 -7.49 22.73
C VAL A 19 -35.17 -8.63 23.41
N GLN A 20 -35.61 -9.86 23.12
CA GLN A 20 -35.06 -11.09 23.69
C GLN A 20 -34.18 -11.81 22.67
N GLY A 21 -33.19 -12.57 23.16
CA GLY A 21 -32.33 -13.42 22.32
C GLY A 21 -31.34 -12.66 21.44
N TYR A 22 -31.09 -11.38 21.70
CA TYR A 22 -30.02 -10.66 21.03
C TYR A 22 -28.66 -11.16 21.52
N VAL A 23 -27.67 -11.12 20.62
CA VAL A 23 -26.28 -11.37 20.97
C VAL A 23 -25.54 -10.06 20.81
N ALA A 24 -24.89 -9.60 21.89
CA ALA A 24 -23.99 -8.47 21.81
C ALA A 24 -22.71 -8.89 21.08
N VAL A 25 -22.43 -8.24 19.96
CA VAL A 25 -21.27 -8.47 19.11
C VAL A 25 -20.66 -7.13 18.69
N ASP A 26 -19.39 -7.15 18.31
CA ASP A 26 -18.72 -5.97 17.77
C ASP A 26 -19.09 -5.79 16.29
N ILE A 27 -19.95 -4.81 16.01
CA ILE A 27 -20.53 -4.56 14.68
C ILE A 27 -20.53 -3.08 14.29
N ARG A 28 -19.94 -2.21 15.12
CA ARG A 28 -19.77 -0.80 14.79
C ARG A 28 -18.34 -0.55 14.34
N ASN A 29 -18.15 0.44 13.48
CA ASN A 29 -16.82 0.98 13.27
C ASN A 29 -16.39 1.78 14.51
N VAL A 30 -15.09 1.80 14.75
CA VAL A 30 -14.47 2.70 15.73
C VAL A 30 -14.58 4.16 15.27
N CYS A 31 -14.57 5.09 16.22
CA CYS A 31 -14.50 6.52 15.96
C CYS A 31 -13.20 7.11 16.51
N GLU A 32 -12.77 8.25 15.96
CA GLU A 32 -11.63 9.02 16.49
C GLU A 32 -11.82 9.25 18.01
N GLY A 33 -10.81 8.93 18.80
CA GLY A 33 -10.86 9.10 20.25
C GLY A 33 -11.48 7.95 21.04
N ASP A 34 -12.01 6.90 20.40
CA ASP A 34 -12.46 5.69 21.10
C ASP A 34 -11.32 5.08 21.94
N PRO A 35 -11.62 4.43 23.08
CA PRO A 35 -10.60 3.72 23.85
C PRO A 35 -9.90 2.65 23.02
N SER A 36 -8.59 2.55 23.16
CA SER A 36 -7.84 1.48 22.49
C SER A 36 -8.28 0.10 23.02
N PRO A 37 -8.46 -0.91 22.15
CA PRO A 37 -8.75 -2.28 22.59
C PRO A 37 -7.58 -2.92 23.36
N SER A 38 -6.37 -2.33 23.30
CA SER A 38 -5.23 -2.74 24.14
C SER A 38 -5.32 -2.26 25.60
N GLY A 39 -6.31 -1.42 25.93
CA GLY A 39 -6.48 -0.84 27.27
C GLY A 39 -5.63 0.41 27.54
N ALA A 40 -4.77 0.82 26.61
CA ALA A 40 -3.90 1.98 26.76
C ALA A 40 -4.14 3.02 25.66
N GLY A 41 -4.49 4.24 26.05
CA GLY A 41 -4.65 5.37 25.14
C GLY A 41 -5.97 5.37 24.36
N ARG A 42 -6.01 6.17 23.29
CA ARG A 42 -7.17 6.40 22.43
C ARG A 42 -6.80 6.24 20.96
N LEU A 43 -7.75 5.78 20.16
CA LEU A 43 -7.57 5.56 18.73
C LEU A 43 -7.44 6.88 17.97
N ARG A 44 -6.51 6.90 17.01
CA ARG A 44 -6.39 7.93 15.98
C ARG A 44 -6.60 7.30 14.61
N ILE A 45 -7.28 8.01 13.72
CA ILE A 45 -7.61 7.58 12.36
C ILE A 45 -6.75 8.39 11.39
N ALA A 46 -5.94 7.66 10.61
CA ALA A 46 -5.15 8.21 9.53
C ALA A 46 -5.58 7.60 8.19
N ARG A 47 -5.28 8.29 7.09
CA ARG A 47 -5.46 7.75 5.74
C ARG A 47 -4.18 7.05 5.31
N GLY A 48 -4.33 5.91 4.65
CA GLY A 48 -3.22 5.15 4.10
C GLY A 48 -3.63 4.46 2.81
N ILE A 49 -2.64 4.21 1.95
CA ILE A 49 -2.81 3.41 0.74
C ILE A 49 -2.24 2.02 1.05
N GLU A 50 -3.07 0.99 0.91
CA GLU A 50 -2.60 -0.39 1.07
C GLU A 50 -1.72 -0.78 -0.12
N VAL A 51 -0.40 -0.85 0.11
CA VAL A 51 0.59 -1.26 -0.89
C VAL A 51 0.94 -2.75 -0.83
N GLY A 52 0.55 -3.44 0.23
CA GLY A 52 0.75 -4.87 0.39
C GLY A 52 -0.09 -5.46 1.51
N HIS A 53 -0.25 -6.78 1.46
CA HIS A 53 -1.04 -7.53 2.42
C HIS A 53 -0.42 -8.91 2.64
N ILE A 54 -0.45 -9.38 3.87
CA ILE A 54 0.00 -10.73 4.25
C ILE A 54 -1.17 -11.49 4.89
N PHE A 55 -1.33 -12.77 4.54
CA PHE A 55 -2.39 -13.59 5.10
C PHE A 55 -1.85 -14.94 5.58
N GLN A 56 -2.30 -15.34 6.77
CA GLN A 56 -2.26 -16.74 7.19
C GLN A 56 -3.52 -17.42 6.64
N LEU A 57 -3.40 -18.03 5.45
CA LEU A 57 -4.52 -18.72 4.79
C LEU A 57 -4.91 -20.02 5.49
N GLY A 58 -4.00 -20.55 6.30
CA GLY A 58 -4.17 -21.82 6.98
C GLY A 58 -4.36 -22.95 5.97
N ARG A 59 -5.41 -23.74 6.13
CA ARG A 59 -5.68 -24.92 5.29
C ARG A 59 -6.85 -24.73 4.31
N LYS A 60 -7.33 -23.49 4.15
CA LYS A 60 -8.52 -23.20 3.33
C LYS A 60 -8.39 -23.76 1.91
N TYR A 61 -7.26 -23.46 1.25
CA TYR A 61 -7.03 -23.87 -0.13
C TYR A 61 -6.46 -25.29 -0.24
N SER A 62 -5.48 -25.64 0.61
CA SER A 62 -4.86 -26.96 0.59
C SER A 62 -5.86 -28.09 0.86
N SER A 63 -6.82 -27.90 1.76
CA SER A 63 -7.90 -28.87 1.99
C SER A 63 -8.82 -28.99 0.77
N ALA A 64 -9.21 -27.87 0.16
CA ALA A 64 -10.11 -27.87 -1.00
C ALA A 64 -9.46 -28.50 -2.25
N LEU A 65 -8.15 -28.28 -2.44
CA LEU A 65 -7.38 -28.76 -3.58
C LEU A 65 -6.68 -30.11 -3.33
N LYS A 66 -6.83 -30.70 -2.14
CA LYS A 66 -6.13 -31.92 -1.71
C LYS A 66 -4.61 -31.82 -1.86
N ALA A 67 -4.04 -30.66 -1.50
CA ALA A 67 -2.59 -30.48 -1.39
C ALA A 67 -2.09 -31.10 -0.08
N LEU A 68 -1.67 -32.36 -0.16
CA LEU A 68 -1.24 -33.21 0.95
C LEU A 68 0.26 -33.47 0.90
N VAL A 69 0.89 -33.61 2.06
CA VAL A 69 2.28 -34.07 2.25
C VAL A 69 2.32 -35.09 3.39
N LEU A 70 3.36 -35.91 3.45
CA LEU A 70 3.60 -36.75 4.62
C LEU A 70 4.34 -35.95 5.69
N ASP A 71 3.89 -36.04 6.94
CA ASP A 71 4.62 -35.51 8.09
C ASP A 71 5.77 -36.44 8.51
N GLU A 72 6.48 -36.07 9.57
CA GLU A 72 7.62 -36.84 10.12
C GLU A 72 7.24 -38.26 10.58
N ALA A 73 5.96 -38.51 10.86
CA ALA A 73 5.44 -39.83 11.22
C ALA A 73 4.93 -40.63 10.01
N GLY A 74 5.05 -40.09 8.79
CA GLY A 74 4.55 -40.71 7.56
C GLY A 74 3.03 -40.61 7.40
N LYS A 75 2.37 -39.68 8.11
CA LYS A 75 0.93 -39.46 8.00
C LYS A 75 0.63 -38.33 7.01
N GLU A 76 -0.42 -38.50 6.21
CA GLU A 76 -0.91 -37.44 5.33
C GLU A 76 -1.45 -36.25 6.13
N VAL A 77 -0.91 -35.07 5.84
CA VAL A 77 -1.35 -33.79 6.40
C VAL A 77 -1.58 -32.77 5.28
N THR A 78 -2.58 -31.90 5.46
CA THR A 78 -2.82 -30.77 4.57
C THR A 78 -1.83 -29.65 4.83
N VAL A 79 -1.25 -29.13 3.76
CA VAL A 79 -0.25 -28.05 3.81
C VAL A 79 -0.83 -26.81 4.48
N PHE A 80 -0.11 -26.23 5.44
CA PHE A 80 -0.47 -24.94 6.01
C PHE A 80 0.09 -23.83 5.13
N MET A 81 -0.76 -22.87 4.73
CA MET A 81 -0.42 -21.88 3.72
C MET A 81 -0.41 -20.47 4.28
N GLY A 82 0.54 -19.68 3.79
CA GLY A 82 0.52 -18.22 3.85
C GLY A 82 0.58 -17.64 2.44
N CYS A 83 0.14 -16.40 2.28
CA CYS A 83 0.39 -15.63 1.07
C CYS A 83 0.82 -14.20 1.39
N TYR A 84 1.60 -13.64 0.46
CA TYR A 84 2.23 -12.34 0.59
C TYR A 84 2.06 -11.62 -0.75
N GLY A 85 1.48 -10.42 -0.72
CA GLY A 85 1.23 -9.64 -1.91
C GLY A 85 1.72 -8.21 -1.75
N ILE A 86 2.37 -7.69 -2.80
CA ILE A 86 2.73 -6.28 -2.93
C ILE A 86 2.21 -5.80 -4.28
N GLY A 87 1.47 -4.68 -4.28
CA GLY A 87 1.01 -4.05 -5.50
C GLY A 87 2.13 -3.23 -6.13
N VAL A 88 3.01 -3.85 -6.94
CA VAL A 88 4.21 -3.19 -7.48
C VAL A 88 3.90 -1.88 -8.20
N THR A 89 2.90 -1.86 -9.09
CA THR A 89 2.48 -0.63 -9.78
C THR A 89 1.81 0.38 -8.83
N ARG A 90 1.13 -0.10 -7.78
CA ARG A 90 0.53 0.75 -6.75
C ARG A 90 1.59 1.40 -5.87
N VAL A 91 2.71 0.73 -5.59
CA VAL A 91 3.84 1.31 -4.84
C VAL A 91 4.37 2.55 -5.56
N VAL A 92 4.53 2.49 -6.88
CA VAL A 92 4.98 3.64 -7.68
C VAL A 92 4.02 4.83 -7.52
N ALA A 93 2.72 4.60 -7.67
CA ALA A 93 1.72 5.67 -7.50
C ALA A 93 1.67 6.20 -6.06
N ALA A 94 1.77 5.32 -5.05
CA ALA A 94 1.79 5.71 -3.65
C ALA A 94 3.04 6.54 -3.29
N ALA A 95 4.19 6.21 -3.88
CA ALA A 95 5.40 7.00 -3.72
C ALA A 95 5.25 8.41 -4.30
N ILE A 96 4.62 8.57 -5.48
CA ILE A 96 4.31 9.88 -6.04
C ILE A 96 3.31 10.64 -5.15
N GLU A 97 2.23 10.00 -4.72
CA GLU A 97 1.20 10.62 -3.86
C GLU A 97 1.80 11.19 -2.57
N GLN A 98 2.78 10.49 -1.99
CA GLN A 98 3.45 10.93 -0.77
C GLN A 98 4.59 11.94 -1.03
N ASN A 99 5.19 11.93 -2.22
CA ASN A 99 6.39 12.71 -2.54
C ASN A 99 6.19 13.51 -3.84
N HIS A 100 5.45 14.60 -3.77
CA HIS A 100 5.29 15.55 -4.87
C HIS A 100 5.12 16.97 -4.34
N ASP A 101 5.34 17.94 -5.21
CA ASP A 101 5.05 19.35 -4.96
C ASP A 101 4.43 20.01 -6.21
N GLU A 102 4.29 21.33 -6.19
CA GLU A 102 3.74 22.11 -7.31
C GLU A 102 4.56 22.01 -8.61
N ARG A 103 5.82 21.55 -8.54
CA ARG A 103 6.74 21.43 -9.67
C ARG A 103 6.82 20.01 -10.22
N GLY A 104 6.25 19.03 -9.53
CA GLY A 104 6.09 17.66 -10.01
C GLY A 104 6.48 16.61 -9.00
N ILE A 105 7.02 15.50 -9.51
CA ILE A 105 7.32 14.30 -8.71
C ILE A 105 8.66 14.49 -7.98
N ILE A 106 8.69 14.15 -6.69
CA ILE A 106 9.92 14.04 -5.90
C ILE A 106 10.19 12.56 -5.68
N TRP A 107 10.92 11.94 -6.60
CA TRP A 107 11.24 10.52 -6.46
C TRP A 107 12.13 10.27 -5.24
N PRO A 108 11.79 9.28 -4.39
CA PRO A 108 12.77 8.70 -3.49
C PRO A 108 13.96 8.16 -4.29
N GLU A 109 15.18 8.27 -3.76
CA GLU A 109 16.42 7.88 -4.47
C GLU A 109 16.35 6.48 -5.13
N PRO A 110 15.82 5.41 -4.48
CA PRO A 110 15.75 4.09 -5.11
C PRO A 110 14.72 3.95 -6.25
N LEU A 111 13.85 4.95 -6.44
CA LEU A 111 12.77 4.94 -7.43
C LEU A 111 12.98 5.98 -8.54
N ALA A 112 13.96 6.86 -8.40
CA ALA A 112 14.25 7.86 -9.41
C ALA A 112 14.66 7.16 -10.71
N PRO A 113 14.07 7.52 -11.87
CA PRO A 113 14.39 6.85 -13.13
C PRO A 113 15.81 7.15 -13.63
N PHE A 114 16.36 8.29 -13.19
CA PHE A 114 17.73 8.73 -13.40
C PHE A 114 18.14 9.57 -12.19
N GLN A 115 19.41 9.56 -11.84
CA GLN A 115 19.95 10.32 -10.72
C GLN A 115 20.28 11.76 -11.11
N VAL A 116 20.68 11.98 -12.37
CA VAL A 116 21.04 13.30 -12.92
C VAL A 116 20.38 13.50 -14.27
N VAL A 117 19.85 14.71 -14.50
CA VAL A 117 19.43 15.17 -15.83
C VAL A 117 20.45 16.18 -16.33
N LEU A 118 21.10 15.89 -17.45
CA LEU A 118 22.06 16.77 -18.11
C LEU A 118 21.40 17.46 -19.30
N LEU A 119 21.39 18.80 -19.30
CA LEU A 119 20.82 19.61 -20.38
C LEU A 119 21.93 20.30 -21.18
N SER A 120 22.02 20.08 -22.49
CA SER A 120 23.03 20.71 -23.36
C SER A 120 22.50 21.95 -24.09
N LEU A 121 22.29 23.04 -23.34
CA LEU A 121 21.69 24.28 -23.87
C LEU A 121 22.55 24.93 -24.97
N GLY A 122 22.02 24.98 -26.20
CA GLY A 122 22.69 25.65 -27.33
C GLY A 122 23.80 24.81 -27.98
N ALA A 123 23.86 23.50 -27.72
CA ALA A 123 24.85 22.59 -28.30
C ALA A 123 24.83 22.52 -29.84
N GLN A 124 23.69 22.82 -30.46
CA GLN A 124 23.53 22.97 -31.91
C GLN A 124 24.23 24.22 -32.48
N LYS A 125 24.49 25.23 -31.65
CA LYS A 125 25.18 26.47 -32.04
C LYS A 125 26.63 26.55 -31.57
N SER A 126 27.04 25.68 -30.64
CA SER A 126 28.36 25.73 -30.01
C SER A 126 28.94 24.33 -29.84
N ALA A 127 29.97 24.03 -30.62
CA ALA A 127 30.75 22.80 -30.48
C ALA A 127 31.37 22.68 -29.07
N ALA A 128 31.81 23.80 -28.48
CA ALA A 128 32.37 23.81 -27.14
C ALA A 128 31.37 23.35 -26.07
N VAL A 129 30.09 23.73 -26.20
CA VAL A 129 29.02 23.28 -25.28
C VAL A 129 28.76 21.78 -25.48
N ARG A 130 28.65 21.32 -26.73
CA ARG A 130 28.43 19.91 -27.05
C ARG A 130 29.54 19.03 -26.48
N GLU A 131 30.79 19.35 -26.77
CA GLU A 131 31.94 18.59 -26.27
C GLU A 131 32.03 18.59 -24.73
N ALA A 132 31.67 19.70 -24.07
CA ALA A 132 31.65 19.77 -22.61
C ALA A 132 30.56 18.87 -22.01
N ALA A 133 29.36 18.89 -22.59
CA ALA A 133 28.25 18.04 -22.16
C ALA A 133 28.58 16.55 -22.36
N ASP A 134 29.13 16.18 -23.52
CA ASP A 134 29.51 14.79 -23.82
C ASP A 134 30.60 14.26 -22.87
N ARG A 135 31.61 15.09 -22.56
CA ARG A 135 32.64 14.75 -21.56
C ARG A 135 32.06 14.57 -20.16
N LEU A 136 31.13 15.42 -19.76
CA LEU A 136 30.48 15.33 -18.44
C LEU A 136 29.62 14.08 -18.34
N TYR A 137 28.82 13.79 -19.38
CA TYR A 137 28.05 12.57 -19.48
C TYR A 137 28.94 11.31 -19.35
N ALA A 138 30.04 11.25 -20.09
CA ALA A 138 30.99 10.13 -20.02
C ALA A 138 31.63 10.00 -18.62
N THR A 139 31.91 11.11 -17.95
CA THR A 139 32.48 11.13 -16.60
C THR A 139 31.49 10.57 -15.57
N LEU A 140 30.24 11.04 -15.61
CA LEU A 140 29.20 10.61 -14.67
C LEU A 140 28.82 9.14 -14.87
N THR A 141 28.57 8.74 -16.12
CA THR A 141 28.26 7.34 -16.44
C THR A 141 29.44 6.40 -16.15
N GLY A 142 30.68 6.84 -16.38
CA GLY A 142 31.90 6.12 -15.99
C GLY A 142 32.04 5.94 -14.47
N ALA A 143 31.39 6.79 -13.67
CA ALA A 143 31.29 6.66 -12.21
C ALA A 143 30.08 5.80 -11.76
N GLY A 144 29.30 5.25 -12.69
CA GLY A 144 28.11 4.44 -12.39
C GLY A 144 26.84 5.24 -12.09
N ILE A 145 26.84 6.55 -12.37
CA ILE A 145 25.67 7.42 -12.18
C ILE A 145 24.73 7.27 -13.38
N GLU A 146 23.45 7.02 -13.12
CA GLU A 146 22.42 6.97 -14.16
C GLU A 146 22.04 8.38 -14.60
N VAL A 147 22.41 8.76 -15.83
CA VAL A 147 22.21 10.11 -16.36
C VAL A 147 21.20 10.10 -17.51
N LEU A 148 20.16 10.92 -17.42
CA LEU A 148 19.34 11.30 -18.56
C LEU A 148 20.01 12.47 -19.28
N TYR A 149 20.54 12.22 -20.47
CA TYR A 149 21.08 13.28 -21.31
C TYR A 149 19.99 13.80 -22.24
N ASP A 150 19.58 15.05 -22.04
CA ASP A 150 18.65 15.76 -22.91
C ASP A 150 19.44 16.54 -23.98
N ASP A 151 19.54 15.94 -25.16
CA ASP A 151 20.26 16.44 -26.35
C ASP A 151 19.31 16.92 -27.46
N ARG A 152 18.04 17.15 -27.13
CA ARG A 152 17.02 17.63 -28.07
C ARG A 152 17.29 19.06 -28.55
N ASP A 153 16.88 19.36 -29.78
CA ASP A 153 17.04 20.67 -30.45
C ASP A 153 16.17 21.80 -29.88
#